data_AF-A0A529FBJ3-F1
#
_entry.id   AF-A0A529FBJ3-F1
#
_cell.length_a   1.000
_cell.length_b   1.000
_cell.length_c   1.000
_cell.angle_alpha   90.00
_cell.angle_beta   90.00
_cell.angle_gamma   90.00
#
_symmetry.space_group_name_H-M   'P 1'
#
loop_
_entity.id
_entity.type
_entity.pdbx_description
1 polymer ?
#
loop_
_entity_poly.entity_id
_entity_poly.type
_entity_poly.pdbx_seq_one_letter_code
_entity_poly.pdbx_strand_id
1 'polypeptide(L)'
;PNVNAFALPGGYLYVTRGLLALANDSSELAAVIAHEMGHVTANHGLQRQQLEAEEGLATKVVSDVLGDSPTAKAALIRGKLRLAQFSRNQELQADAIGIKSIGEAGYDPYAAGRFLQSMSAYT
;
A
#
# COMPACT_ATOMS: atom_id res chain seq x y z
N PRO A 1 -12.78 -18.09 1.97
CA PRO A 1 -11.73 -17.70 1.00
C PRO A 1 -11.08 -16.39 1.44
N ASN A 2 -9.78 -16.17 1.17
CA ASN A 2 -9.13 -14.90 1.56
C ASN A 2 -9.66 -13.74 0.71
N VAL A 3 -9.89 -12.58 1.33
CA VAL A 3 -10.27 -11.32 0.67
C VAL A 3 -9.00 -10.55 0.38
N ASN A 4 -8.60 -10.45 -0.88
CA ASN A 4 -7.39 -9.72 -1.27
C ASN A 4 -7.40 -9.31 -2.75
N ALA A 5 -6.66 -8.25 -3.06
CA ALA A 5 -6.19 -7.92 -4.39
C ALA A 5 -4.73 -7.44 -4.29
N PHE A 6 -3.95 -7.64 -5.33
CA PHE A 6 -2.58 -7.13 -5.39
C PHE A 6 -2.10 -6.97 -6.82
N ALA A 7 -1.19 -6.02 -7.02
CA ALA A 7 -0.48 -5.86 -8.27
C ALA A 7 0.96 -6.40 -8.21
N LEU A 8 1.44 -6.93 -9.34
CA LEU A 8 2.84 -7.30 -9.56
C LEU A 8 3.50 -6.36 -10.57
N PRO A 9 4.85 -6.25 -10.55
CA PRO A 9 5.59 -5.54 -11.58
C PRO A 9 5.19 -5.98 -12.99
N GLY A 10 5.11 -5.02 -13.92
CA GLY A 10 4.63 -5.27 -15.29
C GLY A 10 3.11 -5.09 -15.47
N GLY A 11 2.38 -4.70 -14.44
CA GLY A 11 0.96 -4.32 -14.55
C GLY A 11 -0.02 -5.49 -14.42
N TYR A 12 0.43 -6.62 -13.87
CA TYR A 12 -0.46 -7.75 -13.59
C TYR A 12 -1.23 -7.49 -12.30
N LEU A 13 -2.57 -7.56 -12.37
CA LEU A 13 -3.45 -7.47 -11.21
C LEU A 13 -4.11 -8.81 -10.92
N TYR A 14 -4.15 -9.16 -9.64
CA TYR A 14 -4.76 -10.38 -9.14
C TYR A 14 -5.87 -10.03 -8.17
N VAL A 15 -7.02 -10.69 -8.32
CA VAL A 15 -8.17 -10.52 -7.44
C VAL A 15 -8.61 -11.89 -6.95
N THR A 16 -8.76 -12.05 -5.63
CA THR A 16 -9.21 -13.32 -5.08
C THR A 16 -10.72 -13.51 -5.26
N ARG A 17 -11.15 -14.76 -5.33
CA ARG A 17 -12.60 -15.10 -5.31
C ARG A 17 -13.30 -14.62 -4.03
N GLY A 18 -12.57 -14.52 -2.92
CA GLY A 18 -13.12 -13.97 -1.67
C GLY A 18 -13.44 -12.48 -1.79
N LEU A 19 -12.57 -11.71 -2.45
CA LEU A 19 -12.84 -10.30 -2.71
C LEU A 19 -14.05 -10.11 -3.61
N LEU A 20 -14.12 -10.89 -4.70
CA LEU A 20 -15.28 -10.86 -5.61
C LEU A 20 -16.60 -11.20 -4.92
N ALA A 21 -16.56 -12.08 -3.91
CA ALA A 21 -17.74 -12.46 -3.14
C ALA A 21 -18.13 -11.40 -2.10
N LEU A 22 -17.19 -10.55 -1.66
CA LEU A 22 -17.43 -9.50 -0.68
C LEU A 22 -17.88 -8.17 -1.31
N ALA A 23 -17.38 -7.85 -2.51
CA ALA A 23 -17.76 -6.63 -3.21
C ALA A 23 -19.27 -6.64 -3.55
N ASN A 24 -19.99 -5.60 -3.15
CA ASN A 24 -21.44 -5.51 -3.31
C ASN A 24 -21.87 -5.04 -4.71
N ASP A 25 -20.97 -4.38 -5.43
CA ASP A 25 -21.21 -3.91 -6.80
C ASP A 25 -19.90 -3.74 -7.59
N SER A 26 -20.04 -3.44 -8.87
CA SER A 26 -18.90 -3.24 -9.77
C SER A 26 -18.04 -2.02 -9.42
N SER A 27 -18.60 -1.00 -8.75
CA SER A 27 -17.83 0.18 -8.32
C SER A 27 -16.91 -0.15 -7.15
N GLU A 28 -17.34 -0.98 -6.19
CA GLU A 28 -16.48 -1.45 -5.09
C GLU A 28 -15.31 -2.27 -5.62
N LEU A 29 -15.57 -3.18 -6.56
CA LEU A 29 -14.51 -3.94 -7.23
C LEU A 29 -13.58 -3.02 -8.03
N ALA A 30 -14.12 -2.07 -8.77
CA ALA A 30 -13.34 -1.10 -9.53
C ALA A 30 -12.46 -0.23 -8.62
N ALA A 31 -12.96 0.16 -7.44
CA ALA A 31 -12.21 0.95 -6.46
C ALA A 31 -10.96 0.21 -5.96
N VAL A 32 -11.09 -1.08 -5.61
CA VAL A 32 -9.94 -1.90 -5.20
C VAL A 32 -8.94 -2.06 -6.34
N ILE A 33 -9.42 -2.39 -7.54
CA ILE A 33 -8.56 -2.53 -8.73
C ILE A 33 -7.82 -1.23 -9.03
N ALA A 34 -8.50 -0.09 -8.94
CA ALA A 34 -7.92 1.22 -9.21
C ALA A 34 -6.90 1.64 -8.15
N HIS A 35 -7.09 1.26 -6.89
CA HIS A 35 -6.09 1.43 -5.83
C HIS A 35 -4.81 0.64 -6.14
N GLU A 36 -4.94 -0.63 -6.53
CA GLU A 36 -3.80 -1.46 -6.95
C GLU A 36 -3.09 -0.91 -8.20
N MET A 37 -3.85 -0.41 -9.18
CA MET A 37 -3.30 0.31 -10.33
C MET A 37 -2.58 1.60 -9.91
N GLY A 38 -3.07 2.29 -8.88
CA GLY A 38 -2.42 3.44 -8.27
C GLY A 38 -1.01 3.12 -7.80
N HIS A 39 -0.82 1.98 -7.11
CA HIS A 39 0.51 1.52 -6.70
C HIS A 39 1.45 1.23 -7.88
N VAL A 40 0.94 0.62 -8.94
CA VAL A 40 1.73 0.31 -10.14
C VAL A 40 2.14 1.59 -10.87
N THR A 41 1.17 2.45 -11.18
CA THR A 41 1.39 3.67 -11.97
C THR A 41 2.29 4.67 -11.24
N ALA A 42 2.20 4.72 -9.92
CA ALA A 42 3.09 5.53 -9.09
C ALA A 42 4.43 4.84 -8.74
N ASN A 43 4.70 3.63 -9.25
CA ASN A 43 5.91 2.85 -8.99
C ASN A 43 6.19 2.62 -7.48
N HIS A 44 5.15 2.52 -6.66
CA HIS A 44 5.29 2.44 -5.20
C HIS A 44 6.14 1.25 -4.73
N GLY A 45 5.98 0.08 -5.36
CA GLY A 45 6.76 -1.11 -5.01
C GLY A 45 8.26 -0.92 -5.22
N LEU A 46 8.67 -0.33 -6.35
CA LEU A 46 10.08 -0.06 -6.65
C LEU A 46 10.67 0.97 -5.68
N GLN A 47 9.96 2.06 -5.41
CA GLN A 47 10.44 3.08 -4.49
C GLN A 47 10.56 2.54 -3.06
N ARG A 48 9.60 1.72 -2.63
CA ARG A 48 9.61 1.08 -1.31
C ARG A 48 10.80 0.12 -1.18
N GLN A 49 11.03 -0.72 -2.19
CA GLN A 49 12.18 -1.63 -2.22
C GLN A 49 13.52 -0.87 -2.14
N GLN A 50 13.64 0.25 -2.86
CA GLN A 50 14.85 1.09 -2.81
C GLN A 50 15.06 1.67 -1.41
N LEU A 51 14.03 2.27 -0.82
CA LEU A 51 14.12 2.87 0.52
C LEU A 51 14.39 1.82 1.61
N GLU A 52 13.78 0.64 1.52
CA GLU A 52 14.04 -0.47 2.43
C GLU A 52 15.50 -0.96 2.35
N ALA A 53 16.07 -1.02 1.13
CA ALA A 53 17.47 -1.37 0.94
C ALA A 53 18.42 -0.31 1.55
N GLU A 54 18.12 0.98 1.35
CA GLU A 54 18.87 2.09 1.95
C GLU A 54 18.83 2.05 3.49
N GLU A 55 17.65 1.88 4.06
CA GLU A 55 17.46 1.82 5.52
C GLU A 55 18.07 0.54 6.12
N GLY A 56 18.08 -0.57 5.37
CA GLY A 56 18.79 -1.80 5.74
C GLY A 56 20.31 -1.62 5.81
N LEU A 57 20.89 -0.92 4.83
CA LEU A 57 22.32 -0.56 4.85
C LEU A 57 22.64 0.40 6.00
N ALA A 58 21.82 1.43 6.20
CA ALA A 58 21.99 2.39 7.29
C ALA A 58 21.93 1.71 8.67
N THR A 59 20.96 0.80 8.85
CA THR A 59 20.82 -0.03 10.05
C THR A 59 22.09 -0.84 10.32
N LYS A 60 22.64 -1.50 9.30
CA LYS A 60 23.88 -2.28 9.44
C LYS A 60 25.06 -1.40 9.87
N VAL A 61 25.26 -0.25 9.22
CA VAL A 61 26.34 0.69 9.58
C VAL A 61 26.20 1.19 11.01
N VAL A 62 24.98 1.56 11.42
CA VAL A 62 24.70 2.01 12.80
C VAL A 62 25.07 0.91 13.80
N SER A 63 24.67 -0.34 13.55
CA SER A 63 24.99 -1.47 14.42
C SER A 63 26.49 -1.77 14.47
N ASP A 64 27.18 -1.75 13.33
CA ASP A 64 28.61 -2.07 13.24
C ASP A 64 29.50 -0.99 13.92
N VAL A 65 29.10 0.29 13.84
CA VAL A 65 29.89 1.42 14.38
C VAL A 65 29.53 1.76 15.82
N LEU A 66 28.25 1.74 16.18
CA LEU A 66 27.75 2.26 17.46
C LEU A 66 27.36 1.17 18.47
N GLY A 67 27.36 -0.10 18.07
CA GLY A 67 27.00 -1.24 18.94
C GLY A 67 25.62 -1.08 19.61
N ASP A 68 25.47 -1.62 20.82
CA ASP A 68 24.21 -1.52 21.61
C ASP A 68 24.10 -0.20 22.40
N SER A 69 24.32 0.94 21.74
CA SER A 69 24.18 2.25 22.38
C SER A 69 22.75 2.79 22.31
N PRO A 70 22.32 3.65 23.27
CA PRO A 70 21.04 4.37 23.17
C PRO A 70 20.90 5.16 21.86
N THR A 71 22.02 5.71 21.37
CA THR A 71 22.09 6.43 20.09
C THR A 71 21.79 5.51 18.91
N ALA A 72 22.33 4.29 18.90
CA ALA A 72 22.03 3.29 17.88
C ALA A 72 20.53 2.93 17.89
N LYS A 73 19.95 2.65 19.06
CA LYS A 73 18.51 2.34 19.19
C LYS A 73 17.63 3.48 18.68
N ALA A 74 17.97 4.73 19.02
CA ALA A 74 17.23 5.90 18.53
C ALA A 74 17.33 6.06 17.01
N ALA A 75 18.49 5.79 16.41
CA ALA A 75 18.66 5.84 14.95
C ALA A 75 17.81 4.78 14.23
N LEU A 76 17.78 3.55 14.75
CA LEU A 76 16.96 2.47 14.20
C LEU A 76 15.46 2.77 14.27
N ILE A 77 14.99 3.33 15.39
CA ILE A 77 13.58 3.74 15.54
C ILE A 77 13.21 4.82 14.52
N ARG A 78 14.10 5.81 14.31
CA ARG A 78 13.88 6.87 13.31
C ARG A 78 13.78 6.31 11.89
N GLY A 79 14.65 5.37 11.52
CA GLY A 79 14.59 4.70 10.21
C GLY A 79 13.26 3.98 10.00
N LYS A 80 12.80 3.21 10.98
CA LYS A 80 11.49 2.54 10.93
C LYS A 80 10.32 3.52 10.82
N LEU A 81 10.36 4.64 11.55
CA LEU A 81 9.32 5.66 11.48
C LEU A 81 9.28 6.31 10.09
N ARG A 82 10.45 6.58 9.50
CA ARG A 82 10.57 7.12 8.15
C ARG A 82 9.96 6.17 7.11
N LEU A 83 10.26 4.87 7.19
CA LEU A 83 9.64 3.86 6.33
C LEU A 83 8.12 3.82 6.51
N ALA A 84 7.62 3.85 7.74
CA ALA A 84 6.18 3.84 8.00
C ALA A 84 5.46 5.09 7.44
N GLN A 85 6.06 6.27 7.59
CA GLN A 85 5.54 7.51 7.02
C GLN A 85 5.55 7.47 5.49
N PHE A 86 6.64 6.96 4.90
CA PHE A 86 6.76 6.79 3.46
C PHE A 86 5.66 5.87 2.91
N SER A 87 5.47 4.69 3.51
CA SER A 87 4.38 3.77 3.12
C SER A 87 3.01 4.43 3.24
N ARG A 88 2.74 5.17 4.32
CA ARG A 88 1.45 5.87 4.49
C ARG A 88 1.19 6.89 3.38
N ASN A 89 2.21 7.62 2.95
CA ASN A 89 2.09 8.57 1.83
C ASN A 89 1.80 7.85 0.51
N GLN A 90 2.37 6.67 0.30
CA GLN A 90 2.07 5.83 -0.87
C GLN A 90 0.60 5.39 -0.88
N GLU A 91 0.05 4.93 0.24
CA GLU A 91 -1.38 4.56 0.33
C GLU A 91 -2.29 5.76 0.00
N LEU A 92 -2.00 6.94 0.57
CA LEU A 92 -2.78 8.16 0.29
C LEU A 92 -2.72 8.58 -1.19
N GLN A 93 -1.56 8.41 -1.82
CA GLN A 93 -1.40 8.68 -3.25
C GLN A 93 -2.16 7.66 -4.09
N ALA A 94 -2.10 6.37 -3.75
CA ALA A 94 -2.84 5.32 -4.43
C ALA A 94 -4.36 5.54 -4.32
N ASP A 95 -4.85 5.94 -3.14
CA ASP A 95 -6.26 6.32 -2.94
C ASP A 95 -6.67 7.51 -3.81
N ALA A 96 -5.86 8.57 -3.84
CA ALA A 96 -6.15 9.76 -4.64
C ALA A 96 -6.21 9.44 -6.15
N ILE A 97 -5.25 8.64 -6.63
CA ILE A 97 -5.25 8.15 -8.02
C ILE A 97 -6.48 7.29 -8.27
N GLY A 98 -6.75 6.30 -7.40
CA GLY A 98 -7.83 5.35 -7.55
C GLY A 98 -9.20 6.01 -7.59
N ILE A 99 -9.51 6.90 -6.64
CA ILE A 99 -10.77 7.66 -6.57
C ILE A 99 -10.96 8.49 -7.84
N LYS A 100 -9.91 9.19 -8.30
CA LYS A 100 -9.96 9.96 -9.55
C LYS A 100 -10.23 9.05 -10.75
N SER A 101 -9.50 7.94 -10.86
CA SER A 101 -9.61 7.01 -11.99
C SER A 101 -10.99 6.36 -12.08
N ILE A 102 -11.58 5.92 -10.98
CA ILE A 102 -12.92 5.32 -11.00
C ILE A 102 -14.00 6.35 -11.31
N GLY A 103 -13.86 7.59 -10.81
CA GLY A 103 -14.78 8.68 -11.13
C GLY A 103 -14.74 9.05 -12.62
N GLU A 104 -13.54 9.13 -13.21
CA GLU A 104 -13.35 9.36 -14.65
C GLU A 104 -13.92 8.20 -15.50
N ALA A 105 -13.91 6.98 -14.98
CA ALA A 105 -14.48 5.79 -15.62
C ALA A 105 -16.01 5.65 -15.42
N GLY A 106 -16.66 6.57 -14.69
CA GLY A 106 -18.11 6.57 -14.47
C GLY A 106 -18.60 5.68 -13.32
N TYR A 107 -17.70 5.21 -12.46
CA TYR A 107 -18.05 4.50 -11.22
C TYR A 107 -18.27 5.47 -10.06
N ASP A 108 -18.89 4.98 -8.98
CA ASP A 108 -19.08 5.73 -7.74
C ASP A 108 -17.73 6.08 -7.07
N PRO A 109 -17.36 7.37 -6.94
CA PRO A 109 -16.09 7.79 -6.33
C PRO A 109 -16.04 7.51 -4.82
N TYR A 110 -17.16 7.18 -4.18
CA TYR A 110 -17.21 6.80 -2.76
C TYR A 110 -17.05 5.29 -2.53
N ALA A 111 -16.95 4.49 -3.60
CA ALA A 111 -16.96 3.04 -3.51
C ALA A 111 -15.78 2.45 -2.72
N ALA A 112 -14.61 3.10 -2.72
CA ALA A 112 -13.48 2.67 -1.87
C ALA A 112 -13.87 2.65 -0.38
N GLY A 113 -14.52 3.72 0.09
CA GLY A 113 -14.98 3.81 1.48
C GLY A 113 -16.07 2.80 1.81
N ARG A 114 -16.99 2.52 0.88
CA ARG A 114 -18.03 1.50 1.05
C ARG A 114 -17.45 0.09 1.12
N PHE A 115 -16.47 -0.23 0.27
CA PHE A 115 -15.79 -1.52 0.31
C PHE A 115 -15.02 -1.71 1.63
N LEU A 116 -14.33 -0.67 2.12
CA LEU A 116 -13.64 -0.72 3.43
C LEU A 116 -14.62 -0.98 4.59
N GLN A 117 -15.84 -0.41 4.54
CA GLN A 117 -16.88 -0.71 5.53
C GLN A 117 -17.32 -2.18 5.45
N SER A 118 -17.53 -2.71 4.25
CA SER A 118 -17.86 -4.13 4.04
C SER A 118 -16.76 -5.06 4.57
N MET A 119 -15.49 -4.70 4.34
CA MET A 119 -14.34 -5.44 4.86
C MET A 119 -14.29 -5.39 6.39
N SER A 120 -14.51 -4.24 7.01
CA SER A 120 -14.55 -4.09 8.46
C SER A 120 -15.70 -4.84 9.13
N ALA A 121 -16.82 -5.06 8.43
CA ALA A 121 -17.95 -5.83 8.94
C ALA A 121 -17.76 -7.35 8.76
N TYR A 122 -16.92 -7.76 7.82
CA TYR A 122 -16.60 -9.16 7.55
C TYR A 122 -15.51 -9.72 8.48
N THR A 123 -14.57 -8.87 8.92
CA THR A 123 -13.49 -9.21 9.87
C THR A 123 -13.99 -9.24 11.31
#